data_AF-D6A150-F1
#
_entry.id   AF-D6A150-F1
#
_cell.length_a   1.000
_cell.length_b   1.000
_cell.length_c   1.000
_cell.angle_alpha   90.00
_cell.angle_beta   90.00
_cell.angle_gamma   90.00
#
_symmetry.space_group_name_H-M   'P 1'
#
loop_
_entity.id
_entity.type
_entity.pdbx_description
1 polymer ?
#
loop_
_entity_poly.entity_id
_entity_poly.type
_entity_poly.pdbx_seq_one_letter_code
_entity_poly.pdbx_strand_id
1 'polypeptide(L)'
;MELPELFRRSDTVSVHTPLLPETRGLVGRELIGSMRPDAVLINTARGAVVDQEALTDAALAGRIRAVLDVTDPEVLPPDHPLWQCGNVLLTPHLAGSQGNEWRRLADLALGEIERWARGDGFLHPVRRERLAFLA
;
A
#
# COMPACT_ATOMS: atom_id res chain seq x y z
N MET A 1 18.49 10.55 6.66
CA MET A 1 18.56 9.11 6.98
C MET A 1 18.20 8.39 5.71
N GLU A 2 19.08 7.52 5.22
CA GLU A 2 18.82 6.77 3.99
C GLU A 2 17.84 5.62 4.24
N LEU A 3 17.13 5.19 3.20
CA LEU A 3 16.09 4.15 3.30
C LEU A 3 16.60 2.84 3.96
N PRO A 4 17.79 2.30 3.63
CA PRO A 4 18.29 1.09 4.29
C PRO A 4 18.55 1.27 5.80
N GLU A 5 18.94 2.48 6.22
CA GLU A 5 19.17 2.78 7.64
C GLU A 5 17.85 2.87 8.42
N LEU A 6 16.78 3.35 7.77
CA LEU A 6 15.44 3.34 8.34
C LEU A 6 14.96 1.91 8.60
N PHE A 7 15.08 1.01 7.60
CA PHE A 7 14.64 -0.39 7.75
C PHE A 7 15.39 -1.15 8.85
N ARG A 8 16.72 -0.97 8.96
CA ARG A 8 17.53 -1.62 10.01
C ARG A 8 17.19 -1.18 11.43
N ARG A 9 16.71 0.05 11.60
CA ARG A 9 16.53 0.67 12.93
C ARG A 9 15.12 0.63 13.44
N SER A 10 14.15 0.49 12.55
CA SER A 10 12.74 0.52 12.90
C SER A 10 12.24 -0.84 13.40
N ASP A 11 11.49 -0.82 14.49
CA ASP A 11 10.69 -1.96 14.94
C ASP A 11 9.38 -2.07 14.14
N THR A 12 8.97 -1.00 13.45
CA THR A 12 7.80 -0.96 12.57
C THR A 12 8.06 -0.05 11.38
N VAL A 13 7.74 -0.53 10.17
CA VAL A 13 7.82 0.22 8.92
C VAL A 13 6.44 0.25 8.27
N SER A 14 5.95 1.43 7.90
CA SER A 14 4.68 1.60 7.17
C SER A 14 4.91 2.21 5.80
N VAL A 15 4.35 1.59 4.77
CA VAL A 15 4.52 1.96 3.35
C VAL A 15 3.33 2.80 2.87
N HIS A 16 3.63 3.99 2.33
CA HIS A 16 2.64 4.97 1.86
C HIS A 16 3.01 5.63 0.52
N THR A 17 3.91 5.02 -0.26
CA THR A 17 4.31 5.56 -1.56
C THR A 17 3.29 5.17 -2.64
N PRO A 18 3.07 5.99 -3.68
CA PRO A 18 2.30 5.56 -4.86
C PRO A 18 2.99 4.40 -5.58
N LEU A 19 2.28 3.72 -6.48
CA LEU A 19 2.86 2.70 -7.37
C LEU A 19 3.24 3.33 -8.70
N LEU A 20 4.53 3.59 -8.85
CA LEU A 20 5.17 4.14 -10.03
C LEU A 20 6.18 3.11 -10.57
N PRO A 21 6.65 3.25 -11.81
CA PRO A 21 7.74 2.41 -12.32
C PRO A 21 8.95 2.35 -11.38
N GLU A 22 9.29 3.47 -10.73
CA GLU A 22 10.44 3.61 -9.83
C GLU A 22 10.17 3.07 -8.42
N THR A 23 8.91 2.93 -8.00
CA THR A 23 8.56 2.42 -6.67
C THR A 23 8.09 0.96 -6.68
N ARG A 24 7.98 0.35 -7.87
CA ARG A 24 7.67 -1.09 -7.99
C ARG A 24 8.79 -1.92 -7.39
N GLY A 25 8.46 -2.76 -6.40
CA GLY A 25 9.44 -3.55 -5.66
C GLY A 25 10.44 -2.72 -4.84
N LEU A 26 10.13 -1.45 -4.56
CA LEU A 26 10.98 -0.57 -3.74
C LEU A 26 11.32 -1.22 -2.40
N VAL A 27 10.33 -1.84 -1.76
CA VAL A 27 10.53 -2.66 -0.56
C VAL A 27 10.86 -4.09 -0.99
N GLY A 28 12.10 -4.26 -1.45
CA GLY A 28 12.62 -5.54 -1.93
C GLY A 28 13.21 -6.43 -0.83
N ARG A 29 13.66 -7.62 -1.24
CA ARG A 29 14.26 -8.65 -0.36
C ARG A 29 15.36 -8.13 0.56
N GLU A 30 16.25 -7.25 0.09
CA GLU A 30 17.34 -6.71 0.91
C GLU A 30 16.82 -5.85 2.07
N LEU A 31 15.86 -4.97 1.80
CA LEU A 31 15.27 -4.12 2.84
C LEU A 31 14.49 -4.95 3.85
N ILE A 32 13.66 -5.89 3.38
CA ILE A 32 12.91 -6.82 4.23
C ILE A 32 13.87 -7.66 5.09
N GLY A 33 14.94 -8.19 4.50
CA GLY A 33 15.95 -8.98 5.21
C GLY A 33 16.76 -8.19 6.22
N SER A 34 16.85 -6.87 6.07
CA SER A 34 17.56 -5.98 7.00
C SER A 34 16.74 -5.58 8.22
N MET A 35 15.42 -5.84 8.20
CA MET A 35 14.55 -5.54 9.33
C MET A 35 14.95 -6.35 10.56
N ARG A 36 14.69 -5.78 11.74
CA ARG A 36 14.91 -6.46 13.01
C ARG A 36 14.02 -7.72 13.10
N PRO A 37 14.48 -8.79 13.77
CA PRO A 37 13.60 -9.90 14.13
C PRO A 37 12.34 -9.36 14.85
N ASP A 38 11.19 -9.96 14.58
CA ASP A 38 9.87 -9.56 15.10
C ASP A 38 9.36 -8.18 14.64
N ALA A 39 10.09 -7.44 13.80
CA ALA A 39 9.63 -6.15 13.30
C ALA A 39 8.35 -6.28 12.46
N VAL A 40 7.57 -5.20 12.41
CA VAL A 40 6.28 -5.16 11.70
C VAL A 40 6.42 -4.38 10.39
N LEU A 41 6.03 -5.01 9.27
CA LEU A 41 5.86 -4.32 7.99
C LEU A 41 4.37 -4.09 7.71
N ILE A 42 3.98 -2.83 7.54
CA ILE A 42 2.61 -2.42 7.23
C ILE A 42 2.56 -1.93 5.78
N ASN A 43 1.70 -2.52 4.96
CA ASN A 43 1.42 -2.03 3.61
C ASN A 43 -0.06 -1.68 3.46
N THR A 44 -0.34 -0.38 3.36
CA THR A 44 -1.66 0.19 3.04
C THR A 44 -1.61 1.04 1.76
N ALA A 45 -0.53 0.89 0.98
CA ALA A 45 -0.28 1.65 -0.24
C ALA A 45 -0.77 0.87 -1.47
N ARG A 46 0.13 0.10 -2.08
CA ARG A 46 -0.13 -0.78 -3.23
C ARG A 46 0.69 -2.05 -3.06
N GLY A 47 0.12 -3.21 -3.43
CA GLY A 47 0.79 -4.51 -3.29
C GLY A 47 2.17 -4.52 -3.95
N ALA A 48 2.24 -4.12 -5.21
CA ALA A 48 3.45 -4.17 -6.04
C ALA A 48 4.58 -3.20 -5.64
N VAL A 49 4.39 -2.36 -4.62
CA VAL A 49 5.49 -1.57 -4.02
C VAL A 49 6.42 -2.47 -3.20
N VAL A 50 5.87 -3.55 -2.65
CA VAL A 50 6.59 -4.54 -1.86
C VAL A 50 6.82 -5.78 -2.72
N ASP A 51 8.02 -6.36 -2.63
CA ASP A 51 8.29 -7.70 -3.15
C ASP A 51 7.49 -8.73 -2.34
N GLN A 52 6.34 -9.15 -2.89
CA GLN A 52 5.39 -10.07 -2.23
C GLN A 52 6.04 -11.42 -1.91
N GLU A 53 6.91 -11.93 -2.77
CA GLU A 53 7.60 -13.20 -2.57
C GLU A 53 8.58 -13.09 -1.41
N ALA A 54 9.42 -12.06 -1.40
CA ALA A 54 10.35 -11.83 -0.29
C ALA A 54 9.66 -11.57 1.04
N LEU A 55 8.53 -10.86 1.03
CA LEU A 55 7.69 -10.68 2.22
C LEU A 55 7.16 -12.03 2.71
N THR A 56 6.65 -12.85 1.79
CA THR A 56 6.08 -14.17 2.11
C THR A 56 7.13 -15.07 2.73
N ASP A 57 8.33 -15.14 2.15
CA ASP A 57 9.45 -15.90 2.71
C ASP A 57 9.81 -15.43 4.13
N ALA A 58 9.85 -14.11 4.36
CA ALA A 58 10.20 -13.55 5.64
C ALA A 58 9.12 -13.80 6.71
N ALA A 59 7.84 -13.73 6.33
CA ALA A 59 6.72 -14.04 7.20
C ALA A 59 6.67 -15.53 7.55
N LEU A 60 6.81 -16.43 6.56
CA LEU A 60 6.82 -17.88 6.78
C LEU A 60 8.00 -18.35 7.62
N ALA A 61 9.15 -17.68 7.50
CA ALA A 61 10.30 -17.92 8.37
C ALA A 61 10.11 -17.38 9.81
N GLY A 62 8.99 -16.70 10.11
CA GLY A 62 8.74 -16.08 11.40
C GLY A 62 9.68 -14.91 11.72
N ARG A 63 10.37 -14.35 10.70
CA ARG A 63 11.38 -13.30 10.90
C ARG A 63 10.73 -11.95 11.17
N ILE A 64 9.60 -11.68 10.52
CA ILE A 64 8.84 -10.43 10.63
C ILE A 64 7.36 -10.73 10.85
N ARG A 65 6.62 -9.70 11.25
CA ARG A 65 5.15 -9.67 11.23
C ARG A 65 4.70 -8.75 10.10
N ALA A 66 3.51 -8.99 9.55
CA ALA A 66 2.99 -8.12 8.49
C ALA A 66 1.53 -7.74 8.71
N VAL A 67 1.18 -6.52 8.30
CA VAL A 67 -0.21 -6.05 8.16
C VAL A 67 -0.37 -5.56 6.73
N LEU A 68 -1.15 -6.28 5.93
CA LEU A 68 -1.30 -6.02 4.50
C LEU A 68 -2.77 -5.74 4.20
N ASP A 69 -3.05 -4.49 3.82
CA ASP A 69 -4.35 -4.13 3.25
C ASP A 69 -4.37 -4.33 1.73
N VAL A 70 -3.20 -4.50 1.12
CA VAL A 70 -3.01 -4.68 -0.32
C VAL A 70 -2.02 -5.80 -0.57
N THR A 71 -2.21 -6.56 -1.65
CA THR A 71 -1.36 -7.69 -2.04
C THR A 71 -1.05 -7.64 -3.54
N ASP A 72 -0.03 -8.37 -4.00
CA ASP A 72 0.26 -8.55 -5.43
C ASP A 72 0.41 -10.05 -5.75
N PRO A 73 -0.55 -10.70 -6.45
CA PRO A 73 -1.77 -10.12 -7.02
C PRO A 73 -2.82 -9.76 -5.97
N GLU A 74 -3.81 -8.97 -6.40
CA GLU A 74 -4.97 -8.60 -5.59
C GLU A 74 -6.27 -9.21 -6.18
N VAL A 75 -6.97 -10.10 -5.50
CA VAL A 75 -6.67 -10.77 -4.21
C VAL A 75 -5.62 -11.89 -4.37
N LEU A 76 -4.98 -12.31 -3.28
CA LEU A 76 -4.07 -13.47 -3.30
C LEU A 76 -4.79 -14.76 -3.75
N PRO A 77 -4.07 -15.69 -4.41
CA PRO A 77 -4.61 -17.02 -4.72
C PRO A 77 -5.16 -17.74 -3.47
N PRO A 78 -6.24 -18.53 -3.56
CA PRO A 78 -6.84 -19.18 -2.39
C PRO A 78 -5.91 -20.12 -1.61
N ASP A 79 -4.90 -20.68 -2.28
CA ASP A 79 -3.88 -21.56 -1.73
C ASP A 79 -2.62 -20.82 -1.25
N HIS A 80 -2.60 -19.49 -1.32
CA HIS A 80 -1.45 -18.71 -0.91
C HIS A 80 -1.15 -18.89 0.59
N PRO A 81 0.11 -19.14 0.98
CA PRO A 81 0.43 -19.56 2.35
C PRO A 81 0.20 -18.46 3.40
N LEU A 82 0.16 -17.19 2.99
CA LEU A 82 -0.16 -16.06 3.88
C LEU A 82 -1.54 -16.15 4.52
N TRP A 83 -2.51 -16.87 3.91
CA TRP A 83 -3.82 -17.08 4.51
C TRP A 83 -3.77 -17.85 5.84
N GLN A 84 -2.73 -18.65 6.04
CA GLN A 84 -2.54 -19.48 7.24
C GLN A 84 -1.42 -18.97 8.15
N CYS A 85 -0.79 -17.85 7.80
CA CYS A 85 0.38 -17.33 8.47
C CYS A 85 -0.05 -16.51 9.70
N GLY A 86 0.09 -17.07 10.91
CA GLY A 86 -0.43 -16.47 12.15
C GLY A 86 0.19 -15.12 12.57
N ASN A 87 1.32 -14.74 11.97
CA ASN A 87 2.01 -13.46 12.14
C ASN A 87 1.68 -12.44 11.02
N VAL A 88 0.66 -12.71 10.21
CA VAL A 88 0.22 -11.84 9.10
C VAL A 88 -1.26 -11.52 9.24
N LEU A 89 -1.59 -10.22 9.24
CA LEU A 89 -2.95 -9.72 9.17
C LEU A 89 -3.25 -9.25 7.74
N LEU A 90 -4.29 -9.80 7.14
CA LEU A 90 -4.77 -9.42 5.81
C LEU A 90 -6.11 -8.69 5.92
N THR A 91 -6.22 -7.54 5.27
CA THR A 91 -7.49 -6.84 5.08
C THR A 91 -7.76 -6.64 3.58
N PRO A 92 -9.01 -6.79 3.10
CA PRO A 92 -9.32 -6.65 1.68
C PRO A 92 -9.42 -5.18 1.22
N HIS A 93 -8.28 -4.49 1.12
CA HIS A 93 -8.12 -3.15 0.54
C HIS A 93 -9.15 -2.14 1.05
N LEU A 94 -9.28 -2.05 2.37
CA LEU A 94 -10.31 -1.28 3.05
C LEU A 94 -9.75 -0.16 3.94
N ALA A 95 -8.44 0.05 4.01
CA ALA A 95 -7.84 1.10 4.85
C ALA A 95 -8.39 2.50 4.54
N GLY A 96 -8.74 2.77 3.28
CA GLY A 96 -9.39 4.01 2.84
C GLY A 96 -10.91 4.03 2.96
N SER A 97 -11.54 2.97 3.48
CA SER A 97 -13.00 2.75 3.42
C SER A 97 -13.67 2.56 4.80
N GLN A 98 -12.93 2.69 5.90
CA GLN A 98 -13.45 2.47 7.26
C GLN A 98 -13.94 3.78 7.90
N GLY A 99 -15.09 4.29 7.46
CA GLY A 99 -15.71 5.47 8.08
C GLY A 99 -16.51 6.36 7.14
N ASN A 100 -16.33 7.68 7.28
CA ASN A 100 -17.03 8.68 6.47
C ASN A 100 -16.31 8.99 5.14
N GLU A 101 -15.22 8.31 4.84
CA GLU A 101 -14.41 8.44 3.62
C GLU A 101 -15.28 8.27 2.38
N TRP A 102 -16.13 7.24 2.34
CA TRP A 102 -17.05 7.00 1.22
C TRP A 102 -17.99 8.17 0.95
N ARG A 103 -18.55 8.78 2.01
CA ARG A 103 -19.42 9.94 1.87
C ARG A 103 -18.62 11.14 1.36
N ARG A 104 -17.45 11.43 1.94
CA ARG A 104 -16.59 12.53 1.48
C ARG A 104 -16.16 12.37 0.02
N LEU A 105 -15.80 11.15 -0.40
CA LEU A 105 -15.44 10.86 -1.79
C LEU A 105 -16.64 11.06 -2.73
N ALA A 106 -17.82 10.58 -2.34
CA ALA A 106 -19.04 10.78 -3.11
C ALA A 106 -19.41 12.26 -3.22
N ASP A 107 -19.39 12.99 -2.09
CA ASP A 107 -19.68 14.42 -2.04
C ASP A 107 -18.71 15.23 -2.91
N LEU A 108 -17.41 14.89 -2.87
CA LEU A 108 -16.40 15.53 -3.71
C LEU A 108 -16.64 15.22 -5.19
N ALA A 109 -16.87 13.95 -5.55
CA ALA A 109 -17.12 13.56 -6.94
C ALA A 109 -18.38 14.22 -7.53
N LEU A 110 -19.47 14.23 -6.76
CA LEU A 110 -20.72 14.91 -7.15
C LEU A 110 -20.50 16.42 -7.27
N GLY A 111 -19.79 17.02 -6.30
CA GLY A 111 -19.44 18.44 -6.34
C GLY A 111 -18.65 18.82 -7.60
N GLU A 112 -17.67 18.01 -8.01
CA GLU A 112 -16.90 18.22 -9.25
C GLU A 112 -17.78 18.14 -10.50
N ILE A 113 -18.68 17.15 -10.57
CA ILE A 113 -19.63 16.97 -11.69
C ILE A 113 -20.57 18.18 -11.80
N GLU A 114 -21.11 18.65 -10.68
CA GLU A 114 -21.99 19.80 -10.66
C GLU A 114 -21.30 21.08 -11.13
N ARG A 115 -20.07 21.34 -10.67
CA ARG A 115 -19.27 22.49 -11.11
C ARG A 115 -19.00 22.44 -12.61
N TRP A 116 -18.62 21.27 -13.11
CA TRP A 116 -18.41 21.05 -14.54
C TRP A 116 -19.69 21.35 -15.34
N ALA A 117 -20.85 20.84 -14.90
CA ALA A 117 -22.13 21.04 -15.58
C ALA A 117 -22.57 22.53 -15.63
N ARG A 118 -22.15 23.34 -14.66
CA ARG A 118 -22.41 24.79 -14.62
C ARG A 118 -21.41 25.61 -15.46
N GLY A 119 -20.33 25.01 -15.95
CA GLY A 119 -19.26 25.70 -16.68
C GLY A 119 -18.17 26.30 -15.78
N ASP A 120 -18.18 26.00 -14.48
CA ASP A 120 -17.21 26.53 -13.50
C ASP A 120 -15.86 25.77 -13.52
N GLY A 121 -15.76 24.71 -14.32
CA GLY A 121 -14.62 23.79 -14.34
C GLY A 121 -14.51 22.93 -13.07
N PHE A 122 -13.38 22.24 -12.91
CA PHE A 122 -13.11 21.41 -11.74
C PHE A 122 -12.48 22.23 -10.59
N LEU A 123 -12.87 21.95 -9.35
CA LEU A 123 -12.22 22.50 -8.15
C LEU A 123 -10.85 21.84 -7.93
N HIS A 124 -10.76 20.53 -8.16
CA HIS A 124 -9.55 19.71 -8.07
C HIS A 124 -9.22 19.07 -9.43
N PRO A 125 -8.81 19.87 -10.44
CA PRO A 125 -8.54 19.35 -11.77
C PRO A 125 -7.33 18.39 -11.76
N VAL A 126 -7.54 17.17 -12.25
CA VAL A 126 -6.45 16.24 -12.57
C VAL A 126 -5.89 16.61 -13.94
N ARG A 127 -4.70 17.21 -13.95
CA ARG A 127 -4.04 17.61 -15.20
C ARG A 127 -3.32 16.43 -15.83
N ARG A 128 -3.29 16.39 -17.16
CA ARG A 128 -2.69 15.29 -17.93
C ARG A 128 -1.24 15.03 -17.55
N GLU A 129 -0.48 16.09 -17.28
CA GLU A 129 0.94 15.99 -16.91
C GLU A 129 1.17 15.30 -15.56
N ARG A 130 0.12 15.23 -14.71
CA ARG A 130 0.18 14.58 -13.39
C ARG A 130 -0.29 13.14 -13.40
N LEU A 131 -0.89 12.65 -14.49
CA LEU A 131 -1.43 11.29 -14.55
C LEU A 131 -0.37 10.23 -14.28
N ALA A 132 0.89 10.48 -14.67
CA ALA A 132 2.00 9.57 -14.42
C ALA A 132 2.32 9.35 -12.93
N PHE A 133 1.83 10.21 -12.03
CA PHE A 133 2.18 10.21 -10.60
C PHE A 133 0.98 10.01 -9.66
N LEU A 134 -0.22 9.80 -10.21
CA LEU A 134 -1.49 9.72 -9.46
C LEU A 134 -2.11 8.31 -9.45
N ALA A 135 -1.47 7.32 -10.07
CA ALA A 135 -1.93 5.93 -10.16
C ALA A 135 -1.49 5.09 -8.93
#